data_AF-F4QIH1-F1
#
_entry.id   AF-F4QIH1-F1
#
_cell.length_a   1.000
_cell.length_b   1.000
_cell.length_c   1.000
_cell.angle_alpha   90.00
_cell.angle_beta   90.00
_cell.angle_gamma   90.00
#
_symmetry.space_group_name_H-M   'P 1'
#
loop_
_entity.id
_entity.type
_entity.pdbx_description
1 polymer ?
#
loop_
_entity_poly.entity_id
_entity_poly.type
_entity_poly.pdbx_seq_one_letter_code
_entity_poly.pdbx_strand_id
1 'polypeptide(L)'
;MKPEPDQAFFDRADAHIHLSNAQMKEAEVSVVSASMMYANARFSTWLNATLCRDAAEMAEHRDEAIHYFVNQFHMMLEDHFDDYQANFDRYMKPTP
;
A
#
# COMPACT_ATOMS: atom_id res chain seq x y z
N MET A 1 0.45 -3.02 23.34
CA MET A 1 0.17 -4.10 22.37
C MET A 1 -0.42 -3.41 21.15
N LYS A 2 0.21 -3.48 19.97
CA LYS A 2 -0.43 -2.98 18.73
C LYS A 2 -1.65 -3.89 18.48
N PRO A 3 -2.83 -3.34 18.16
CA PRO A 3 -3.96 -4.18 17.78
C PRO A 3 -3.55 -4.99 16.54
N GLU A 4 -3.74 -6.32 16.59
CA GLU A 4 -3.54 -7.14 15.40
C GLU A 4 -4.59 -6.77 14.34
N PRO A 5 -4.24 -6.78 13.05
CA PRO A 5 -5.21 -6.52 12.00
C PRO A 5 -6.36 -7.54 12.08
N ASP A 6 -7.60 -7.05 12.02
CA ASP A 6 -8.77 -7.92 11.95
C ASP A 6 -8.99 -8.43 10.52
N GLN A 7 -9.89 -9.41 10.36
CA GLN A 7 -10.23 -9.94 9.04
C GLN A 7 -10.68 -8.83 8.08
N ALA A 8 -11.41 -7.83 8.59
CA ALA A 8 -11.91 -6.73 7.78
C ALA A 8 -10.79 -5.86 7.20
N PHE A 9 -9.65 -5.73 7.89
CA PHE A 9 -8.45 -5.10 7.32
C PHE A 9 -7.96 -5.85 6.09
N PHE A 10 -7.79 -7.17 6.18
CA PHE A 10 -7.33 -7.98 5.06
C PHE A 10 -8.33 -7.97 3.90
N ASP A 11 -9.63 -8.06 4.18
CA ASP A 11 -10.67 -7.99 3.16
C ASP A 11 -10.61 -6.67 2.35
N ARG A 12 -10.29 -5.55 3.01
CA ARG A 12 -10.10 -4.25 2.33
C ARG A 12 -8.82 -4.24 1.49
N ALA A 13 -7.71 -4.78 2.00
CA ALA A 13 -6.47 -4.88 1.25
C ALA A 13 -6.64 -5.74 -0.02
N ASP A 14 -7.29 -6.90 0.13
CA ASP A 14 -7.57 -7.84 -0.96
C ASP A 14 -8.49 -7.22 -2.02
N ALA A 15 -9.45 -6.37 -1.63
CA ALA A 15 -10.29 -5.66 -2.59
C ALA A 15 -9.47 -4.77 -3.55
N HIS A 16 -8.38 -4.14 -3.08
CA HIS A 16 -7.47 -3.38 -3.94
C HIS A 16 -6.68 -4.30 -4.87
N ILE A 17 -6.20 -5.45 -4.38
CA ILE A 17 -5.48 -6.44 -5.19
C ILE A 17 -6.40 -7.02 -6.27
N HIS A 18 -7.64 -7.37 -5.94
CA HIS A 18 -8.63 -7.86 -6.90
C HIS A 18 -8.91 -6.86 -8.02
N LEU A 19 -9.01 -5.57 -7.70
CA LEU A 19 -9.16 -4.52 -8.70
C LEU A 19 -7.94 -4.46 -9.62
N SER A 20 -6.72 -4.44 -9.08
CA SER A 20 -5.48 -4.46 -9.86
C SER A 20 -5.42 -5.70 -10.75
N ASN A 21 -5.78 -6.88 -10.23
CA ASN A 21 -5.83 -8.13 -11.00
C ASN A 21 -6.82 -8.07 -12.16
N ALA A 22 -7.97 -7.41 -11.98
CA ALA A 22 -8.92 -7.20 -13.07
C ALA A 22 -8.36 -6.28 -14.15
N GLN A 23 -7.65 -5.21 -13.77
CA GLN A 23 -7.04 -4.24 -14.69
C GLN A 23 -5.90 -4.83 -15.51
N MET A 24 -5.19 -5.85 -15.00
CA MET A 24 -4.14 -6.56 -15.76
C MET A 24 -4.65 -7.27 -17.02
N LYS A 25 -5.97 -7.40 -17.21
CA LYS A 25 -6.58 -7.90 -18.45
C LYS A 25 -6.47 -6.91 -19.61
N GLU A 26 -6.30 -5.62 -19.30
CA GLU A 26 -6.36 -4.50 -20.25
C GLU A 26 -5.06 -3.68 -20.29
N ALA A 27 -4.16 -3.86 -19.31
CA ALA A 27 -2.91 -3.14 -19.21
C ALA A 27 -1.77 -4.02 -18.67
N GLU A 28 -0.54 -3.66 -19.03
CA GLU A 28 0.68 -4.32 -18.52
C GLU A 28 0.78 -4.22 -16.99
N VAL A 29 1.33 -5.27 -16.38
CA VAL A 29 1.48 -5.38 -14.91
C VAL A 29 2.20 -4.17 -14.32
N SER A 30 3.25 -3.68 -15.00
CA SER A 30 4.02 -2.52 -14.56
C SER A 30 3.20 -1.22 -14.55
N VAL A 31 2.28 -1.06 -15.49
CA VAL A 31 1.37 0.10 -15.58
C VAL A 31 0.33 0.03 -14.47
N VAL A 32 -0.27 -1.14 -14.26
CA VAL A 32 -1.23 -1.37 -13.17
C VAL A 32 -0.57 -1.09 -11.81
N SER A 33 0.63 -1.64 -11.58
CA SER A 33 1.42 -1.40 -10.36
C SER A 33 1.71 0.10 -10.14
N ALA A 34 2.16 0.81 -11.18
CA ALA A 34 2.39 2.25 -11.09
C ALA A 34 1.11 3.03 -10.73
N SER A 35 -0.04 2.65 -11.33
CA SER A 35 -1.32 3.28 -11.03
C SER A 35 -1.82 2.99 -9.61
N MET A 36 -1.58 1.79 -9.08
CA MET A 36 -1.89 1.42 -7.70
C MET A 36 -1.06 2.24 -6.71
N MET A 37 0.25 2.38 -6.95
CA MET A 37 1.13 3.23 -6.14
C MET A 37 0.69 4.70 -6.16
N TYR A 38 0.33 5.21 -7.34
CA TYR A 38 -0.17 6.58 -7.49
C TYR A 38 -1.51 6.78 -6.75
N ALA A 39 -2.42 5.80 -6.79
CA ALA A 39 -3.66 5.84 -6.04
C ALA A 39 -3.43 5.88 -4.53
N ASN A 40 -2.51 5.05 -4.01
CA ASN A 40 -2.12 5.06 -2.60
C ASN A 40 -1.56 6.44 -2.17
N ALA A 41 -0.71 7.04 -2.99
CA ALA A 41 -0.16 8.38 -2.73
C ALA A 41 -1.28 9.44 -2.62
N ARG A 42 -2.21 9.46 -3.59
CA ARG A 42 -3.35 10.39 -3.58
C ARG A 42 -4.24 10.20 -2.36
N PHE A 43 -4.55 8.95 -2.00
CA PHE A 43 -5.35 8.64 -0.83
C PHE A 43 -4.67 9.09 0.46
N SER A 44 -3.37 8.82 0.60
CA SER A 44 -2.58 9.22 1.76
C SER A 44 -2.48 10.74 1.90
N THR A 45 -2.29 11.46 0.78
CA THR A 45 -2.32 12.93 0.78
C THR A 45 -3.68 13.48 1.19
N TRP A 46 -4.78 12.91 0.67
CA TRP A 46 -6.12 13.31 1.08
C TRP A 46 -6.37 13.04 2.56
N LEU A 47 -5.99 11.87 3.07
CA LEU A 47 -6.12 11.53 4.48
C LEU A 47 -5.40 12.56 5.37
N ASN A 48 -4.15 12.90 5.05
CA ASN A 48 -3.43 13.94 5.77
C ASN A 48 -4.15 15.30 5.71
N ALA A 49 -4.64 15.70 4.52
CA ALA A 49 -5.39 16.94 4.38
C ALA A 49 -6.67 16.97 5.25
N THR A 50 -7.35 15.83 5.45
CA THR A 50 -8.53 15.76 6.35
C THR A 50 -8.19 15.95 7.83
N LEU A 51 -6.91 15.80 8.20
CA LEU A 51 -6.43 15.95 9.58
C LEU A 51 -5.90 17.38 9.86
N CYS A 52 -5.71 18.19 8.83
CA CYS A 52 -5.25 19.57 8.93
C CYS A 52 -6.45 20.53 9.01
N ARG A 53 -6.27 21.65 9.72
CA ARG A 53 -7.26 22.74 9.80
C ARG A 53 -7.30 23.55 8.51
N ASP A 54 -6.13 23.78 7.91
CA ASP A 54 -5.98 24.54 6.68
C ASP A 54 -4.72 24.13 5.89
N ALA A 55 -4.51 24.80 4.76
CA ALA A 55 -3.36 24.54 3.89
C ALA A 55 -2.02 24.99 4.49
N ALA A 56 -2.01 25.93 5.43
CA ALA A 56 -0.77 26.38 6.07
C ALA A 56 -0.25 25.33 7.04
N GLU A 57 -1.14 24.74 7.86
CA GLU A 57 -0.80 23.61 8.74
C GLU A 57 -0.36 22.38 7.93
N MET A 58 -1.03 22.08 6.81
CA MET A 58 -0.61 21.00 5.92
C MET A 58 0.79 21.25 5.33
N ALA A 59 1.14 22.50 5.03
CA ALA A 59 2.46 22.86 4.54
C ALA A 59 3.55 22.77 5.63
N GLU A 60 3.23 23.18 6.87
CA GLU A 60 4.14 23.12 8.02
C GLU A 60 4.59 21.69 8.32
N HIS A 61 3.67 20.72 8.24
CA HIS A 61 3.93 19.32 8.55
C HIS A 61 4.15 18.41 7.33
N ARG A 62 4.36 18.99 6.14
CA ARG A 62 4.41 18.24 4.88
C ARG A 62 5.42 17.09 4.91
N ASP A 63 6.66 17.39 5.30
CA ASP A 63 7.75 16.42 5.21
C ASP A 63 7.64 15.34 6.29
N GLU A 64 7.12 15.69 7.47
CA GLU A 64 6.77 14.75 8.53
C GLU A 64 5.68 13.76 8.07
N ALA A 65 4.64 14.26 7.41
CA ALA A 65 3.57 13.44 6.86
C ALA A 65 4.08 12.49 5.76
N ILE A 66 4.88 13.00 4.81
CA ILE A 66 5.48 12.18 3.76
C ILE A 66 6.36 11.09 4.36
N HIS A 67 7.23 11.44 5.31
CA HIS A 67 8.11 10.49 5.97
C HIS A 67 7.31 9.40 6.71
N TYR A 68 6.23 9.79 7.39
CA TYR A 68 5.34 8.83 8.05
C TYR A 68 4.77 7.79 7.06
N PHE A 69 4.14 8.23 5.97
CA PHE A 69 3.52 7.30 5.00
C PHE A 69 4.55 6.41 4.29
N VAL A 70 5.68 6.98 3.89
CA VAL A 70 6.78 6.21 3.26
C VAL A 70 7.31 5.16 4.23
N ASN A 71 7.52 5.51 5.50
CA ASN A 71 8.01 4.55 6.49
C ASN A 71 6.98 3.45 6.80
N GLN A 72 5.67 3.77 6.88
CA GLN A 72 4.63 2.74 7.02
C GLN A 72 4.67 1.76 5.85
N PHE A 73 4.72 2.27 4.61
CA PHE A 73 4.81 1.43 3.42
C PHE A 73 6.09 0.60 3.41
N HIS A 74 7.23 1.20 3.75
CA HIS A 74 8.52 0.51 3.83
C HIS A 74 8.48 -0.69 4.78
N MET A 75 7.96 -0.52 6.00
CA MET A 75 7.88 -1.62 6.97
C MET A 75 7.01 -2.78 6.45
N MET A 76 5.83 -2.48 5.89
CA MET A 76 4.96 -3.53 5.32
C MET A 76 5.63 -4.23 4.12
N LEU A 77 6.34 -3.46 3.29
CA LEU A 77 7.06 -3.98 2.15
C LEU A 77 8.19 -4.92 2.60
N GLU A 78 8.98 -4.50 3.59
CA GLU A 78 10.08 -5.28 4.18
C GLU A 78 9.56 -6.61 4.75
N ASP A 79 8.49 -6.59 5.55
CA ASP A 79 7.86 -7.80 6.09
C ASP A 79 7.44 -8.78 4.98
N HIS A 80 6.84 -8.28 3.90
CA HIS A 80 6.44 -9.12 2.77
C HIS A 80 7.64 -9.63 1.95
N PHE A 81 8.69 -8.83 1.78
CA PHE A 81 9.91 -9.27 1.11
C PHE A 81 10.60 -10.39 1.89
N ASP A 82 10.70 -10.26 3.21
CA ASP A 82 11.30 -11.27 4.07
C ASP A 82 10.50 -12.58 4.02
N ASP A 83 9.16 -12.51 4.04
CA ASP A 83 8.31 -13.70 3.90
C ASP A 83 8.48 -14.39 2.53
N TYR A 84 8.46 -13.61 1.43
CA TYR A 84 8.66 -14.14 0.09
C TYR A 84 10.07 -14.70 -0.10
N GLN A 85 11.09 -14.09 0.49
CA GLN A 85 12.46 -14.59 0.45
C GLN A 85 12.57 -15.92 1.21
N ALA A 86 11.98 -16.02 2.39
CA ALA A 86 12.00 -17.25 3.20
C ALA A 86 11.20 -18.39 2.55
N ASN A 87 10.14 -18.08 1.80
CA ASN A 87 9.21 -19.05 1.24
C ASN A 87 9.22 -19.10 -0.31
N PHE A 88 10.27 -18.59 -0.94
CA PHE A 88 10.32 -18.36 -2.39
C PHE A 88 9.93 -19.60 -3.21
N ASP A 89 10.59 -20.73 -2.96
CA ASP A 89 10.35 -21.98 -3.68
C ASP A 89 8.91 -22.49 -3.49
N ARG A 90 8.26 -22.18 -2.36
CA ARG A 90 6.89 -22.60 -2.10
C ARG A 90 5.90 -21.72 -2.85
N TYR A 91 6.08 -20.41 -2.81
CA TYR A 91 5.15 -19.45 -3.41
C TYR A 91 5.28 -19.37 -4.94
N MET A 92 6.48 -19.57 -5.46
CA MET A 92 6.76 -19.45 -6.90
C MET A 92 6.70 -20.79 -7.65
N LYS A 93 6.43 -21.90 -6.96
CA LYS A 93 6.15 -23.17 -7.63
C LYS A 93 4.85 -23.04 -8.43
N PRO A 94 4.85 -23.41 -9.73
CA PRO A 94 3.60 -23.54 -10.48
C PRO A 94 2.69 -24.52 -9.74
N THR A 95 1.42 -24.16 -9.57
CA THR A 95 0.42 -25.13 -9.12
C THR A 95 0.38 -26.26 -10.16
N PRO A 96 0.49 -27.55 -9.76
CA PRO A 96 0.45 -28.67 -10.69
C PRO A 96 -0.86 -28.73 -11.48
#